data_AF-A0A951ECS7-F1
#
_entry.id   AF-A0A951ECS7-F1
#
_cell.length_a   1.000
_cell.length_b   1.000
_cell.length_c   1.000
_cell.angle_alpha   90.00
_cell.angle_beta   90.00
_cell.angle_gamma   90.00
#
_symmetry.space_group_name_H-M   'P 1'
#
loop_
_entity.id
_entity.type
_entity.pdbx_description
1 polymer ?
#
loop_
_entity_poly.entity_id
_entity_poly.type
_entity_poly.pdbx_seq_one_letter_code
_entity_poly.pdbx_strand_id
1 'polypeptide(L)'
;MTAAAPAQSLTERFAFSVELVLRGAVAQLAKEPGGGADALGTWNRLKRLVARFSALVAAVEAGRFSIPRRTPVAERKQRQLFPESPRPAQAVKVRHPQSYGWLLNLAPELNTRIGRAQIETLLADPALLALLAEAPQAGRILRPLCHMLRI
;
A
#
# COMPACT_ATOMS: atom_id res chain seq x y z
N MET A 1 12.92 3.64 -32.66
CA MET A 1 11.51 3.75 -32.22
C MET A 1 10.91 2.37 -32.28
N THR A 2 10.84 1.68 -31.15
CA THR A 2 10.29 0.31 -31.08
C THR A 2 9.18 0.35 -30.04
N ALA A 3 7.94 0.48 -30.52
CA ALA A 3 6.75 0.38 -29.70
C ALA A 3 6.52 -1.10 -29.37
N ALA A 4 7.03 -1.56 -28.23
CA ALA A 4 6.64 -2.83 -27.64
C ALA A 4 5.35 -2.61 -26.86
N ALA A 5 4.20 -2.95 -27.44
CA ALA A 5 2.97 -3.15 -26.67
C ALA A 5 3.17 -4.34 -25.70
N PRO A 6 2.65 -4.27 -24.47
CA PRO A 6 3.55 -4.27 -23.33
C PRO A 6 3.72 -5.66 -22.73
N ALA A 7 4.96 -6.06 -22.48
CA ALA A 7 5.25 -6.86 -21.30
C ALA A 7 4.62 -6.10 -20.11
N GLN A 8 3.63 -6.71 -19.45
CA GLN A 8 2.74 -6.10 -18.44
C GLN A 8 3.39 -4.93 -17.70
N SER A 9 2.72 -3.78 -17.69
CA SER A 9 3.26 -2.57 -17.05
C SER A 9 3.59 -2.87 -15.58
N LEU A 10 4.59 -2.16 -15.04
CA LEU A 10 5.00 -2.34 -13.63
C LEU A 10 3.80 -2.19 -12.67
N THR A 11 2.90 -1.27 -13.01
CA THR A 11 1.63 -1.03 -12.29
C THR A 11 0.68 -2.22 -12.37
N GLU A 12 0.50 -2.83 -13.55
CA GLU A 12 -0.34 -4.02 -13.73
C GLU A 12 0.20 -5.19 -12.91
N ARG A 13 1.51 -5.45 -12.99
CA ARG A 13 2.15 -6.54 -12.23
C ARG A 13 2.02 -6.34 -10.73
N PHE A 14 2.20 -5.10 -10.25
CA PHE A 14 1.98 -4.76 -8.85
C PHE A 14 0.52 -4.95 -8.42
N ALA A 15 -0.43 -4.42 -9.20
CA ALA A 15 -1.86 -4.50 -8.89
C ALA A 15 -2.33 -5.96 -8.85
N PHE A 16 -1.93 -6.78 -9.82
CA PHE A 16 -2.23 -8.20 -9.88
C PHE A 16 -1.69 -8.96 -8.66
N SER A 17 -0.42 -8.70 -8.28
CA SER A 17 0.19 -9.34 -7.11
C SER A 17 -0.55 -8.99 -5.81
N VAL A 18 -0.95 -7.73 -5.64
CA VAL A 18 -1.74 -7.28 -4.49
C VAL A 18 -3.15 -7.87 -4.51
N GLU A 19 -3.75 -8.05 -5.70
CA GLU A 19 -5.06 -8.69 -5.83
C GLU A 19 -5.03 -10.16 -5.41
N LEU A 20 -3.98 -10.90 -5.76
CA LEU A 20 -3.80 -12.29 -5.29
C LEU A 20 -3.71 -12.37 -3.77
N VAL A 21 -2.95 -11.45 -3.15
CA VAL A 21 -2.88 -11.32 -1.69
C VAL A 21 -4.26 -11.02 -1.10
N LEU A 22 -5.01 -10.11 -1.72
CA LEU A 22 -6.36 -9.75 -1.28
C LEU A 22 -7.34 -10.92 -1.33
N ARG A 23 -7.34 -11.67 -2.44
CA ARG A 23 -8.21 -12.85 -2.60
C ARG A 23 -7.93 -13.90 -1.52
N GLY A 24 -6.65 -14.17 -1.23
CA GLY A 24 -6.25 -15.08 -0.15
C GLY A 24 -6.68 -14.58 1.22
N ALA A 25 -6.48 -13.29 1.51
CA ALA A 25 -6.84 -12.69 2.79
C ALA A 25 -8.35 -12.66 3.05
N VAL A 26 -9.15 -12.30 2.05
CA VAL A 26 -10.62 -12.26 2.16
C VAL A 26 -11.19 -13.67 2.33
N ALA A 27 -10.70 -14.63 1.54
CA ALA A 27 -11.15 -16.02 1.65
C ALA A 27 -10.92 -16.61 3.05
N GLN A 28 -9.83 -16.23 3.71
CA GLN A 28 -9.54 -16.70 5.06
C GLN A 28 -10.33 -15.90 6.13
N LEU A 29 -10.43 -14.59 6.02
CA LEU A 29 -11.20 -13.76 6.97
C LEU A 29 -12.70 -14.06 6.95
N ALA A 30 -13.23 -14.53 5.82
CA ALA A 30 -14.61 -14.98 5.71
C ALA A 30 -14.89 -16.27 6.50
N LYS A 31 -13.86 -17.05 6.86
CA LYS A 31 -14.01 -18.26 7.69
C LYS A 31 -14.12 -17.94 9.19
N GLU A 32 -13.71 -16.74 9.61
CA GLU A 32 -13.70 -16.34 11.03
C GLU A 32 -14.99 -15.59 11.41
N PRO A 33 -15.71 -16.01 12.48
CA PRO A 33 -16.87 -15.27 12.97
C PRO A 33 -16.45 -13.87 13.45
N GLY A 34 -16.98 -12.82 12.82
CA GLY A 34 -16.65 -11.43 13.13
C GLY A 34 -15.52 -10.82 12.28
N GLY A 35 -14.90 -11.58 11.36
CA GLY A 35 -13.78 -11.13 10.54
C GLY A 35 -14.11 -10.08 9.45
N GLY A 36 -15.39 -9.75 9.24
CA GLY A 36 -15.84 -8.88 8.14
C GLY A 36 -15.31 -7.44 8.21
N ALA A 37 -15.25 -6.84 9.40
CA ALA A 37 -14.73 -5.48 9.57
C ALA A 37 -13.20 -5.40 9.32
N ASP A 38 -12.46 -6.41 9.78
CA ASP A 38 -11.02 -6.53 9.57
C ASP A 38 -10.69 -6.83 8.10
N ALA A 39 -11.52 -7.63 7.42
CA ALA A 39 -11.43 -7.86 5.98
C ALA A 39 -11.62 -6.57 5.18
N LEU A 40 -12.64 -5.78 5.50
CA LEU A 40 -12.91 -4.53 4.80
C LEU A 40 -11.80 -3.49 5.01
N GLY A 41 -11.29 -3.38 6.23
CA GLY A 41 -10.18 -2.46 6.52
C GLY A 41 -8.86 -2.88 5.85
N THR A 42 -8.59 -4.20 5.78
CA THR A 42 -7.45 -4.77 5.06
C THR A 42 -7.58 -4.53 3.56
N TRP A 43 -8.76 -4.76 3.00
CA TRP A 43 -9.12 -4.47 1.61
C TRP A 43 -8.84 -3.00 1.27
N ASN A 44 -9.41 -2.08 2.05
CA ASN A 44 -9.25 -0.65 1.86
C ASN A 44 -7.78 -0.22 1.97
N ARG A 45 -7.01 -0.81 2.89
CA ARG A 45 -5.59 -0.51 3.04
C ARG A 45 -4.78 -0.93 1.81
N LEU A 46 -4.99 -2.14 1.29
CA LEU A 46 -4.26 -2.65 0.13
C LEU A 46 -4.67 -1.93 -1.17
N LYS A 47 -5.97 -1.65 -1.37
CA LYS A 47 -6.44 -0.84 -2.52
C LYS A 47 -5.84 0.58 -2.51
N ARG A 48 -5.71 1.21 -1.33
CA ARG A 48 -5.01 2.49 -1.20
C ARG A 48 -3.53 2.40 -1.56
N LEU A 49 -2.85 1.30 -1.27
CA LEU A 49 -1.45 1.10 -1.66
C LEU A 49 -1.33 0.99 -3.19
N VAL A 50 -2.19 0.23 -3.84
CA VAL A 50 -2.25 0.14 -5.32
C VAL A 50 -2.47 1.51 -5.93
N ALA A 51 -3.50 2.24 -5.49
CA ALA A 51 -3.82 3.57 -6.01
C ALA A 51 -2.64 4.56 -5.86
N ARG A 52 -1.96 4.55 -4.71
CA ARG A 52 -0.79 5.39 -4.46
C ARG A 52 0.40 5.02 -5.34
N PHE A 53 0.63 3.73 -5.56
CA PHE A 53 1.70 3.26 -6.43
C PHE A 53 1.42 3.64 -7.89
N SER A 54 0.20 3.38 -8.40
CA SER A 54 -0.22 3.77 -9.75
C SER A 54 -0.10 5.28 -9.97
N ALA A 55 -0.55 6.09 -9.01
CA ALA A 55 -0.43 7.55 -9.08
C ALA A 55 1.03 8.01 -9.10
N LEU A 56 1.91 7.33 -8.35
CA LEU A 56 3.34 7.61 -8.38
C LEU A 56 3.92 7.28 -9.75
N VAL A 57 3.69 6.07 -10.28
CA VAL A 57 4.15 5.65 -11.61
C VAL A 57 3.70 6.64 -12.69
N ALA A 58 2.43 7.02 -12.70
CA ALA A 58 1.91 8.00 -13.65
C ALA A 58 2.57 9.39 -13.50
N ALA A 59 2.90 9.80 -12.27
CA ALA A 59 3.61 11.07 -12.04
C ALA A 59 5.05 11.02 -12.54
N VAL A 60 5.71 9.87 -12.45
CA VAL A 60 7.05 9.59 -13.00
C VAL A 60 7.03 9.72 -14.50
N GLU A 61 6.13 8.97 -15.14
CA GLU A 61 5.99 8.91 -16.60
C GLU A 61 5.63 10.29 -17.17
N ALA A 62 4.82 11.06 -16.45
CA ALA A 62 4.46 12.42 -16.83
C ALA A 62 5.58 13.45 -16.56
N GLY A 63 6.72 13.04 -15.99
CA GLY A 63 7.83 13.94 -15.60
C GLY A 63 7.46 14.93 -14.50
N ARG A 64 6.34 14.72 -13.79
CA ARG A 64 5.78 15.67 -12.81
C ARG A 64 6.27 15.41 -11.39
N PHE A 65 7.48 14.89 -11.23
CA PHE A 65 8.07 14.73 -9.92
C PHE A 65 8.39 16.07 -9.26
N SER A 66 7.41 16.58 -8.53
CA SER A 66 7.69 17.50 -7.46
C SER A 66 8.26 16.67 -6.31
N ILE A 67 9.58 16.72 -6.14
CA ILE A 67 10.21 16.43 -4.85
C ILE A 67 9.38 17.22 -3.83
N PRO A 68 8.84 16.62 -2.75
CA PRO A 68 8.14 17.38 -1.75
C PRO A 68 9.18 18.33 -1.20
N ARG A 69 9.10 19.62 -1.59
CA ARG A 69 9.86 20.68 -0.92
C ARG A 69 9.55 20.45 0.53
N ARG A 70 10.59 20.18 1.33
CA ARG A 70 10.49 20.33 2.78
C ARG A 70 9.97 21.74 2.97
N THR A 71 8.67 21.87 3.23
CA THR A 71 8.11 23.13 3.65
C THR A 71 8.93 23.51 4.88
N PRO A 72 9.64 24.65 4.88
CA PRO A 72 10.22 25.13 6.11
C PRO A 72 9.08 25.15 7.13
N VAL A 73 9.33 24.59 8.31
CA VAL A 73 8.43 24.70 9.45
C VAL A 73 8.45 26.17 9.87
N ALA A 74 7.76 27.01 9.12
CA ALA A 74 7.46 28.36 9.50
C ALA A 74 6.18 28.29 10.35
N GLU A 75 6.38 28.56 11.63
CA GLU A 75 5.39 29.10 12.56
C GLU A 75 4.27 28.16 13.03
N ARG A 76 4.75 27.26 13.88
CA ARG A 76 4.10 26.85 15.12
C ARG A 76 3.72 28.07 16.00
N LYS A 77 2.74 28.91 15.63
CA LYS A 77 2.06 29.82 16.59
C LYS A 77 0.76 30.45 16.05
N GLN A 78 -0.33 29.69 16.01
CA GLN A 78 -1.67 30.28 16.22
C GLN A 78 -2.55 29.22 16.86
N ARG A 79 -2.43 29.16 18.19
CA ARG A 79 -3.34 28.45 19.07
C ARG A 79 -4.35 29.48 19.56
N GLN A 80 -5.61 29.03 19.61
CA GLN A 80 -6.75 29.61 20.34
C GLN A 80 -7.54 30.69 19.60
N LEU A 81 -8.74 30.29 19.13
CA LEU A 81 -10.03 30.91 19.47
C LEU A 81 -11.14 30.25 18.64
N PHE A 82 -11.53 29.01 18.99
CA PHE A 82 -12.86 28.51 18.60
C PHE A 82 -13.42 27.68 19.77
N PRO A 83 -14.67 27.95 20.21
CA PRO A 83 -15.29 27.23 21.31
C PRO A 83 -15.56 25.77 20.93
N GLU A 84 -15.46 24.90 21.94
CA GLU A 84 -15.52 23.45 21.88
C GLU A 84 -16.77 22.95 21.13
N SER A 85 -16.56 22.47 19.90
CA SER A 85 -17.54 21.65 19.21
C SER A 85 -17.57 20.26 19.86
N PRO A 86 -18.75 19.65 20.10
CA PRO A 86 -18.85 18.38 20.80
C PRO A 86 -18.03 17.31 20.08
N ARG A 87 -17.09 16.73 20.83
CA ARG A 87 -16.19 15.65 20.42
C ARG A 87 -17.00 14.59 19.65
N PRO A 88 -16.71 14.29 18.38
CA PRO A 88 -17.35 13.16 17.73
C PRO A 88 -16.98 11.91 18.53
N ALA A 89 -18.01 11.11 18.85
CA ALA A 89 -17.90 9.85 19.56
C ALA A 89 -16.68 9.06 19.05
N GLN A 90 -15.89 8.54 19.99
CA GLN A 90 -14.66 7.81 19.70
C GLN A 90 -14.96 6.72 18.66
N ALA A 91 -14.60 6.96 17.41
CA ALA A 91 -14.66 5.96 16.37
C ALA A 91 -13.86 4.76 16.87
N VAL A 92 -14.54 3.62 17.02
CA VAL A 92 -13.91 2.34 17.39
C VAL A 92 -12.72 2.16 16.47
N LYS A 93 -11.52 2.37 17.00
CA LYS A 93 -10.29 2.17 16.25
C LYS A 93 -10.22 0.68 15.96
N VAL A 94 -10.62 0.28 14.77
CA VAL A 94 -10.33 -1.03 14.20
C VAL A 94 -8.81 -1.21 14.32
N ARG A 95 -8.38 -1.98 15.33
CA ARG A 95 -6.97 -2.22 15.61
C ARG A 95 -6.48 -3.22 14.59
N HIS A 96 -6.05 -2.72 13.43
CA HIS A 96 -5.37 -3.56 12.47
C HIS A 96 -4.17 -4.23 13.11
N PRO A 97 -3.95 -5.53 12.86
CA PRO A 97 -2.74 -6.20 13.31
C PRO A 97 -1.52 -5.42 12.80
N GLN A 98 -0.58 -5.13 13.71
CA GLN A 98 0.66 -4.40 13.41
C GLN A 98 1.91 -5.28 13.47
N SER A 99 1.76 -6.55 13.86
CA SER A 99 2.86 -7.51 13.90
C SER A 99 3.47 -7.72 12.52
N TYR A 100 4.78 -7.93 12.47
CA TYR A 100 5.48 -8.24 11.23
C TYR A 100 4.95 -9.56 10.64
N GLY A 101 4.63 -9.57 9.35
CA GLY A 101 4.10 -10.74 8.67
C GLY A 101 2.66 -11.12 9.04
N TRP A 102 1.91 -10.24 9.71
CA TRP A 102 0.57 -10.58 10.21
C TRP A 102 -0.37 -11.10 9.13
N LEU A 103 -0.24 -10.63 7.88
CA LEU A 103 -1.13 -11.03 6.80
C LEU A 103 -0.88 -12.49 6.38
N LEU A 104 0.36 -12.96 6.47
CA LEU A 104 0.68 -14.38 6.25
C LEU A 104 0.21 -15.27 7.39
N ASN A 105 0.34 -14.79 8.63
CA ASN A 105 -0.12 -15.55 9.80
C ASN A 105 -1.64 -15.70 9.80
N LEU A 106 -2.33 -14.64 9.39
CA LEU A 106 -3.78 -14.60 9.36
C LEU A 106 -4.36 -15.31 8.13
N ALA A 107 -3.67 -15.27 6.99
CA ALA A 107 -4.10 -15.88 5.73
C ALA A 107 -2.98 -16.70 5.07
N PRO A 108 -2.67 -17.91 5.59
CA PRO A 108 -1.60 -18.76 5.06
C PRO A 108 -1.93 -19.41 3.70
N GLU A 109 -3.09 -19.06 3.13
CA GLU A 109 -3.64 -19.52 1.85
C GLU A 109 -2.63 -19.42 0.69
N LEU A 110 -2.79 -20.32 -0.28
CA LEU A 110 -1.91 -20.44 -1.44
C LEU A 110 -1.79 -19.12 -2.21
N ASN A 111 -2.91 -18.41 -2.39
CA ASN A 111 -2.95 -17.13 -3.10
C ASN A 111 -2.12 -16.04 -2.39
N THR A 112 -2.13 -16.01 -1.06
CA THR A 112 -1.31 -15.05 -0.29
C THR A 112 0.19 -15.34 -0.48
N ARG A 113 0.57 -16.63 -0.50
CA ARG A 113 1.96 -17.05 -0.74
C ARG A 113 2.41 -16.76 -2.17
N ILE A 114 1.57 -17.03 -3.17
CA ILE A 114 1.84 -16.70 -4.57
C ILE A 114 1.99 -15.18 -4.74
N GLY A 115 1.06 -14.40 -4.19
CA GLY A 115 1.13 -12.95 -4.24
C GLY A 115 2.39 -12.39 -3.57
N ARG A 116 2.82 -12.97 -2.44
CA ARG A 116 4.12 -12.65 -1.82
C ARG A 116 5.29 -12.93 -2.76
N ALA A 117 5.37 -14.11 -3.34
CA ALA A 117 6.45 -14.48 -4.26
C ALA A 117 6.51 -13.57 -5.50
N GLN A 118 5.35 -13.13 -6.01
CA GLN A 118 5.29 -12.15 -7.10
C GLN A 118 5.80 -10.78 -6.66
N ILE A 119 5.49 -10.35 -5.42
CA ILE A 119 6.04 -9.09 -4.88
C ILE A 119 7.54 -9.19 -4.67
N GLU A 120 8.08 -10.32 -4.19
CA GLU A 120 9.53 -10.55 -4.08
C GLU A 120 10.20 -10.46 -5.46
N THR A 121 9.60 -11.07 -6.47
CA THR A 121 10.08 -11.01 -7.86
C THR A 121 10.04 -9.58 -8.41
N LEU A 122 8.97 -8.83 -8.11
CA LEU A 122 8.83 -7.44 -8.51
C LEU A 122 9.87 -6.54 -7.82
N LEU A 123 10.20 -6.80 -6.55
CA LEU A 123 11.24 -6.09 -5.79
C LEU A 123 12.64 -6.31 -6.35
N ALA A 124 12.87 -7.43 -7.04
CA ALA A 124 14.11 -7.71 -7.77
C ALA A 124 14.10 -7.18 -9.22
N ASP A 125 12.98 -6.62 -9.70
CA ASP A 125 12.87 -6.13 -11.07
C ASP A 125 13.71 -4.85 -11.29
N PRO A 126 14.61 -4.82 -12.29
CA PRO A 126 15.41 -3.64 -12.59
C PRO A 126 14.57 -2.38 -12.88
N ALA A 127 13.39 -2.52 -13.47
CA ALA A 127 12.48 -1.39 -13.71
C ALA A 127 11.93 -0.80 -12.40
N LEU A 128 11.66 -1.64 -11.39
CA LEU A 128 11.26 -1.14 -10.07
C LEU A 128 12.44 -0.51 -9.33
N LEU A 129 13.64 -1.07 -9.47
CA LEU A 129 14.85 -0.49 -8.88
C LEU A 129 15.18 0.88 -9.49
N ALA A 130 15.02 1.04 -10.80
CA ALA A 130 15.13 2.33 -11.48
C ALA A 130 14.09 3.33 -10.94
N LEU A 131 12.82 2.90 -10.81
CA LEU A 131 11.76 3.72 -10.20
C LEU A 131 12.11 4.13 -8.76
N LEU A 132 12.71 3.25 -7.97
CA LEU A 132 13.11 3.54 -6.59
C LEU A 132 14.27 4.53 -6.51
N ALA A 133 15.20 4.48 -7.47
CA ALA A 133 16.31 5.43 -7.59
C ALA A 133 15.80 6.82 -7.98
N GLU A 134 14.87 6.90 -8.95
CA GLU A 134 14.25 8.15 -9.37
C GLU A 134 13.29 8.72 -8.31
N ALA A 135 12.57 7.84 -7.61
CA ALA A 135 11.57 8.20 -6.61
C ALA A 135 11.65 7.34 -5.34
N PRO A 136 12.43 7.79 -4.34
CA PRO A 136 12.49 7.14 -3.03
C PRO A 136 11.12 7.06 -2.31
N GLN A 137 10.13 7.82 -2.76
CA GLN A 137 8.75 7.73 -2.29
C GLN A 137 8.10 6.37 -2.60
N ALA A 138 8.47 5.72 -3.71
CA ALA A 138 8.01 4.37 -4.04
C ALA A 138 8.34 3.39 -2.91
N GLY A 139 9.56 3.46 -2.36
CA GLY A 139 9.98 2.62 -1.24
C GLY A 139 9.15 2.85 0.02
N ARG A 140 8.70 4.09 0.28
CA ARG A 140 7.80 4.39 1.41
C ARG A 140 6.40 3.82 1.24
N ILE A 141 5.92 3.70 -0.01
CA ILE A 141 4.63 3.08 -0.33
C ILE A 141 4.74 1.56 -0.22
N LEU A 142 5.86 0.97 -0.62
CA LEU A 142 6.06 -0.49 -0.60
C LEU A 142 6.36 -1.03 0.82
N ARG A 143 7.05 -0.27 1.68
CA ARG A 143 7.41 -0.69 3.05
C ARG A 143 6.26 -1.28 3.87
N PRO A 144 5.07 -0.64 3.95
CA PRO A 144 3.92 -1.24 4.63
C PRO A 144 3.54 -2.61 4.07
N LEU A 145 3.61 -2.81 2.75
CA LEU A 145 3.29 -4.09 2.12
C LEU A 145 4.32 -5.17 2.47
N CYS A 146 5.61 -4.86 2.36
CA CYS A 146 6.71 -5.74 2.77
C CYS A 146 6.57 -6.17 4.24
N HIS A 147 6.26 -5.21 5.14
CA HIS A 147 6.03 -5.49 6.56
C HIS A 147 4.85 -6.44 6.80
N MET A 148 3.77 -6.30 6.04
CA MET A 148 2.59 -7.18 6.15
C MET A 148 2.89 -8.60 5.64
N LEU A 149 3.75 -8.72 4.63
CA LEU A 149 4.05 -9.99 3.93
C LEU A 149 5.36 -10.65 4.36
N ARG A 150 6.06 -10.10 5.34
CA ARG A 150 7.31 -10.66 5.85
C ARG A 150 8.37 -10.80 4.73
N ILE A 151 8.60 -9.71 4.00
CA ILE A 151 9.64 -9.54 2.96
C ILE A 151 10.68 -8.57 3.48
#